data_AF-A0A550GZM7-F1
#
_entry.id   AF-A0A550GZM7-F1
#
_cell.length_a   1.000
_cell.length_b   1.000
_cell.length_c   1.000
_cell.angle_alpha   90.00
_cell.angle_beta   90.00
_cell.angle_gamma   90.00
#
_symmetry.space_group_name_H-M   'P 1'
#
loop_
_entity.id
_entity.type
_entity.pdbx_description
1 polymer ?
#
loop_
_entity_poly.entity_id
_entity_poly.type
_entity_poly.pdbx_seq_one_letter_code
_entity_poly.pdbx_strand_id
1 'polypeptide(L)'
;MITVDIPQNSDEMAELFVSSWQTMPGLVTVKNKLGSGLSYTSDYALYWFDYLAGYDVVFAEFGWNHSRIQDIALVRGAARVQDKEWGVIVTWTFNDPPYLEDGERLYEDLLLAYENGAKYFIVFNYPEINDYGILTDNHFLALERFWQKIQSEDFHVPIIADSVLVLPKNYGYGMRRENDTIWGLWEADEKSVQIWNVSRVLLSRYAPYLDIVYEDDRFTLDKYFEIFYWNSTDIK
;
A
#
# COMPACT_ATOMS: atom_id res chain seq x y z
N MET A 1 30.86 19.13 -3.31
CA MET A 1 29.46 19.51 -3.58
C MET A 1 28.93 18.47 -4.54
N ILE A 2 28.16 17.50 -4.05
CA ILE A 2 27.54 16.50 -4.94
C ILE A 2 26.30 17.20 -5.51
N THR A 3 26.34 17.54 -6.78
CA THR A 3 25.15 17.92 -7.54
C THR A 3 24.39 16.64 -7.80
N VAL A 4 23.31 16.41 -7.05
CA VAL A 4 22.31 15.42 -7.44
C VAL A 4 21.48 16.11 -8.51
N ASP A 5 21.58 15.65 -9.75
CA ASP A 5 20.69 16.11 -10.81
C ASP A 5 19.27 15.73 -10.39
N ILE A 6 18.45 16.74 -10.12
CA ILE A 6 17.04 16.55 -9.79
C ILE A 6 16.39 16.01 -11.07
N PRO A 7 15.72 14.84 -11.03
CA PRO A 7 15.05 14.32 -12.20
C PRO A 7 14.07 15.33 -12.79
N GLN A 8 13.93 15.31 -14.11
CA GLN A 8 13.15 16.32 -14.85
C GLN A 8 11.72 15.86 -15.13
N ASN A 9 11.45 14.56 -14.99
CA ASN A 9 10.16 13.96 -15.28
C ASN A 9 9.94 12.65 -14.49
N SER A 10 8.71 12.14 -14.56
CA SER A 10 8.28 10.93 -13.85
C SER A 10 9.07 9.68 -14.25
N ASP A 11 9.51 9.56 -15.51
CA ASP A 11 10.30 8.40 -15.96
C ASP A 11 11.67 8.37 -15.29
N GLU A 12 12.38 9.50 -15.30
CA GLU A 12 13.67 9.66 -14.63
C GLU A 12 13.55 9.45 -13.11
N MET A 13 12.47 9.93 -12.47
CA MET A 13 12.23 9.70 -11.04
C MET A 13 11.97 8.23 -10.72
N ALA A 14 11.15 7.54 -11.52
CA ALA A 14 10.86 6.13 -11.29
C ALA A 14 12.13 5.28 -11.43
N GLU A 15 12.95 5.57 -12.46
CA GLU A 15 14.24 4.90 -12.66
C GLU A 15 15.19 5.19 -11.51
N LEU A 16 15.31 6.46 -11.09
CA LEU A 16 16.15 6.83 -9.94
C LEU A 16 15.68 6.14 -8.65
N PHE A 17 14.37 6.16 -8.37
CA PHE A 17 13.81 5.50 -7.19
C PHE A 17 14.17 4.03 -7.18
N VAL A 18 13.81 3.29 -8.23
CA VAL A 18 14.03 1.83 -8.30
C VAL A 18 15.52 1.49 -8.25
N SER A 19 16.36 2.17 -9.04
CA SER A 19 17.80 1.89 -9.09
C SER A 19 18.53 2.27 -7.80
N SER A 20 18.14 3.37 -7.15
CA SER A 20 18.74 3.79 -5.88
C SER A 20 18.51 2.77 -4.77
N TRP A 21 17.30 2.21 -4.68
CA TRP A 21 16.99 1.15 -3.72
C TRP A 21 17.70 -0.16 -4.03
N GLN A 22 17.70 -0.57 -5.30
CA GLN A 22 18.40 -1.80 -5.74
C GLN A 22 19.91 -1.76 -5.45
N THR A 23 20.51 -0.56 -5.47
CA THR A 23 21.94 -0.35 -5.22
C THR A 23 22.24 0.14 -3.81
N MET A 24 21.23 0.38 -2.97
CA MET A 24 21.42 0.90 -1.62
C MET A 24 22.25 -0.10 -0.79
N PRO A 25 23.43 0.30 -0.27
CA PRO A 25 24.31 -0.62 0.45
C PRO A 25 23.63 -1.34 1.62
N GLY A 26 22.70 -0.66 2.29
CA GLY A 26 21.88 -1.22 3.36
C GLY A 26 21.01 -2.37 2.87
N LEU A 27 20.19 -2.15 1.83
CA LEU A 27 19.31 -3.18 1.29
C LEU A 27 20.10 -4.35 0.69
N VAL A 28 21.18 -4.05 -0.04
CA VAL A 28 22.10 -5.08 -0.57
C VAL A 28 22.69 -5.92 0.56
N THR A 29 23.15 -5.28 1.64
CA THR A 29 23.71 -5.98 2.80
C THR A 29 22.66 -6.83 3.49
N VAL A 30 21.44 -6.30 3.67
CA VAL A 30 20.31 -7.03 4.28
C VAL A 30 19.98 -8.26 3.43
N LYS A 31 19.79 -8.10 2.11
CA LYS A 31 19.51 -9.23 1.20
C LYS A 31 20.61 -10.28 1.21
N ASN A 32 21.87 -9.87 1.16
CA ASN A 32 23.01 -10.78 1.24
C ASN A 32 23.06 -11.56 2.56
N LYS A 33 22.65 -10.94 3.68
CA LYS A 33 22.57 -11.60 5.00
C LYS A 33 21.32 -12.46 5.17
N LEU A 34 20.20 -12.07 4.57
CA LEU A 34 18.94 -12.82 4.61
C LEU A 34 19.06 -14.16 3.88
N GLY A 35 19.92 -14.24 2.85
CA GLY A 35 20.05 -15.46 2.04
C GLY A 35 18.72 -15.73 1.31
N SER A 36 18.00 -16.77 1.74
CA SER A 36 16.65 -17.10 1.24
C SER A 36 15.52 -16.48 2.05
N GLY A 37 15.81 -15.64 3.04
CA GLY A 37 14.80 -14.92 3.83
C GLY A 37 14.13 -13.81 3.02
N LEU A 38 12.88 -13.49 3.38
CA LEU A 38 12.11 -12.42 2.74
C LEU A 38 12.54 -11.05 3.25
N SER A 39 12.58 -10.07 2.35
CA SER A 39 12.74 -8.66 2.68
C SER A 39 11.39 -7.96 2.78
N TYR A 40 11.21 -7.14 3.82
CA TYR A 40 9.97 -6.44 4.13
C TYR A 40 10.19 -4.94 4.13
N THR A 41 9.19 -4.18 3.72
CA THR A 41 9.10 -2.73 3.95
C THR A 41 7.66 -2.33 4.24
N SER A 42 7.48 -1.18 4.87
CA SER A 42 6.22 -0.45 4.80
C SER A 42 6.41 0.77 3.93
N ASP A 43 5.34 1.21 3.30
CA ASP A 43 5.32 2.48 2.59
C ASP A 43 3.92 3.10 2.66
N TYR A 44 3.84 4.33 2.17
CA TYR A 44 2.63 5.07 2.04
C TYR A 44 2.37 5.42 0.58
N ALA A 45 1.80 4.42 -0.12
CA ALA A 45 1.19 4.45 -1.44
C ALA A 45 2.04 4.13 -2.68
N LEU A 46 3.38 4.14 -2.64
CA LEU A 46 4.22 3.83 -3.81
C LEU A 46 4.59 2.34 -3.90
N TYR A 47 3.73 1.46 -3.38
CA TYR A 47 3.91 0.01 -3.28
C TYR A 47 4.37 -0.67 -4.57
N TRP A 48 3.85 -0.23 -5.71
CA TRP A 48 4.25 -0.74 -7.03
C TRP A 48 5.77 -0.62 -7.24
N PHE A 49 6.33 0.52 -6.87
CA PHE A 49 7.74 0.82 -7.04
C PHE A 49 8.61 0.18 -5.97
N ASP A 50 8.08 -0.08 -4.77
CA ASP A 50 8.78 -0.87 -3.74
C ASP A 50 9.02 -2.31 -4.22
N TYR A 51 8.01 -2.93 -4.85
CA TYR A 51 8.21 -4.25 -5.45
C TYR A 51 9.20 -4.22 -6.61
N LEU A 52 9.19 -3.19 -7.46
CA LEU A 52 10.20 -3.00 -8.51
C LEU A 52 11.61 -2.77 -7.94
N ALA A 53 11.73 -2.06 -6.82
CA ALA A 53 12.97 -1.89 -6.05
C ALA A 53 13.46 -3.21 -5.45
N GLY A 54 12.58 -4.21 -5.38
CA GLY A 54 12.90 -5.60 -5.11
C GLY A 54 12.57 -6.06 -3.69
N TYR A 55 11.67 -5.39 -2.98
CA TYR A 55 11.12 -5.94 -1.74
C TYR A 55 10.26 -7.17 -2.03
N ASP A 56 10.23 -8.12 -1.10
CA ASP A 56 9.43 -9.34 -1.24
C ASP A 56 8.02 -9.18 -0.71
N VAL A 57 7.89 -8.37 0.34
CA VAL A 57 6.62 -8.09 0.99
C VAL A 57 6.55 -6.60 1.33
N VAL A 58 5.44 -5.97 0.97
CA VAL A 58 5.16 -4.57 1.27
C VAL A 58 3.95 -4.49 2.19
N PHE A 59 4.06 -3.67 3.23
CA PHE A 59 2.97 -3.39 4.17
C PHE A 59 2.33 -2.05 3.83
N ALA A 60 1.02 -2.06 3.57
CA ALA A 60 0.27 -0.81 3.50
C ALA A 60 0.12 -0.22 4.90
N GLU A 61 0.49 1.06 5.04
CA GLU A 61 0.30 1.82 6.27
C GLU A 61 -1.17 2.23 6.44
N PHE A 62 -1.84 1.63 7.42
CA PHE A 62 -3.14 2.09 7.88
C PHE A 62 -2.94 3.15 8.96
N GLY A 63 -2.98 4.41 8.54
CA GLY A 63 -2.71 5.56 9.39
C GLY A 63 -3.33 6.86 8.86
N TRP A 64 -3.09 7.96 9.58
CA TRP A 64 -3.51 9.35 9.28
C TRP A 64 -4.94 9.53 8.77
N ASN A 65 -5.85 8.64 9.18
CA ASN A 65 -7.23 8.59 8.72
C ASN A 65 -7.40 8.47 7.19
N HIS A 66 -6.45 7.80 6.52
CA HIS A 66 -6.56 7.52 5.09
C HIS A 66 -7.56 6.40 4.80
N SER A 67 -7.91 6.29 3.52
CA SER A 67 -8.88 5.32 3.03
C SER A 67 -8.25 3.93 2.96
N ARG A 68 -8.45 3.10 3.99
CA ARG A 68 -7.92 1.72 4.07
C ARG A 68 -8.21 0.90 2.81
N ILE A 69 -9.42 1.02 2.26
CA ILE A 69 -9.82 0.26 1.07
C ILE A 69 -9.07 0.68 -0.20
N GLN A 70 -8.63 1.94 -0.26
CA GLN A 70 -7.80 2.43 -1.35
C GLN A 70 -6.37 1.92 -1.19
N ASP A 71 -5.83 1.98 0.03
CA ASP A 71 -4.48 1.50 0.31
C ASP A 71 -4.39 -0.01 0.05
N ILE A 72 -5.43 -0.78 0.40
CA ILE A 72 -5.60 -2.19 0.01
C ILE A 72 -5.59 -2.33 -1.51
N ALA A 73 -6.42 -1.56 -2.24
CA ALA A 73 -6.50 -1.69 -3.70
C ALA A 73 -5.13 -1.43 -4.37
N LEU A 74 -4.35 -0.46 -3.88
CA LEU A 74 -3.00 -0.16 -4.36
C LEU A 74 -2.01 -1.28 -4.04
N VAL A 75 -1.90 -1.71 -2.77
CA VAL A 75 -0.88 -2.69 -2.37
C VAL A 75 -1.22 -4.09 -2.88
N ARG A 76 -2.49 -4.50 -2.84
CA ARG A 76 -2.95 -5.81 -3.33
C ARG A 76 -2.80 -5.89 -4.84
N GLY A 77 -3.16 -4.83 -5.56
CA GLY A 77 -2.97 -4.74 -7.01
C GLY A 77 -1.51 -4.89 -7.41
N ALA A 78 -0.61 -4.15 -6.76
CA ALA A 78 0.83 -4.25 -6.97
C ALA A 78 1.35 -5.67 -6.68
N ALA A 79 1.01 -6.23 -5.52
CA ALA A 79 1.44 -7.55 -5.11
C ALA A 79 0.94 -8.64 -6.06
N ARG A 80 -0.34 -8.63 -6.43
CA ARG A 80 -0.97 -9.65 -7.29
C ARG A 80 -0.38 -9.66 -8.70
N VAL A 81 -0.13 -8.48 -9.27
CA VAL A 81 0.41 -8.37 -10.63
C VAL A 81 1.89 -8.76 -10.68
N GLN A 82 2.65 -8.45 -9.63
CA GLN A 82 4.07 -8.78 -9.52
C GLN A 82 4.36 -10.14 -8.87
N ASP A 83 3.32 -10.94 -8.56
CA ASP A 83 3.41 -12.26 -7.91
C ASP A 83 4.13 -12.23 -6.56
N LYS A 84 3.73 -11.28 -5.72
CA LYS A 84 4.30 -11.01 -4.39
C LYS A 84 3.23 -11.12 -3.29
N GLU A 85 3.70 -11.19 -2.05
CA GLU A 85 2.84 -11.13 -0.87
C GLU A 85 2.77 -9.71 -0.31
N TRP A 86 1.73 -9.40 0.45
CA TRP A 86 1.55 -8.10 1.08
C TRP A 86 0.97 -8.24 2.49
N GLY A 87 1.01 -7.15 3.24
CA GLY A 87 0.39 -7.07 4.56
C GLY A 87 0.00 -5.65 4.92
N VAL A 88 -0.32 -5.44 6.19
CA VAL A 88 -0.62 -4.11 6.73
C VAL A 88 0.22 -3.82 7.97
N ILE A 89 0.54 -2.54 8.13
CA ILE A 89 1.02 -2.00 9.40
C ILE A 89 0.02 -0.94 9.85
N VAL A 90 -0.64 -1.18 10.99
CA VAL A 90 -1.51 -0.18 11.61
C VAL A 90 -0.62 0.76 12.43
N THR A 91 -0.68 2.05 12.10
CA THR A 91 0.20 3.08 12.64
C THR A 91 -0.60 4.30 13.11
N TRP A 92 0.08 5.40 13.43
CA TRP A 92 -0.53 6.63 13.91
C TRP A 92 -1.67 7.09 13.02
N THR A 93 -2.83 7.25 13.64
CA THR A 93 -3.99 7.94 13.06
C THR A 93 -3.98 9.42 13.44
N PHE A 94 -3.48 9.74 14.64
CA PHE A 94 -3.45 11.10 15.17
C PHE A 94 -2.01 11.53 15.48
N ASN A 95 -1.73 12.82 15.33
CA ASN A 95 -0.43 13.42 15.69
C ASN A 95 -0.28 13.65 17.20
N ASP A 96 -1.37 13.54 17.95
CA ASP A 96 -1.48 13.72 19.39
C ASP A 96 -2.16 12.50 20.03
N PRO A 97 -2.04 12.28 21.36
CA PRO A 97 -2.74 11.19 22.03
C PRO A 97 -4.24 11.17 21.68
N PRO A 98 -4.84 9.99 21.42
CA PRO A 98 -4.32 8.65 21.71
C PRO A 98 -3.35 8.06 20.66
N TYR A 99 -2.98 8.82 19.62
CA TYR A 99 -2.13 8.41 18.49
C TYR A 99 -2.70 7.29 17.59
N LEU A 100 -3.17 6.20 18.18
CA LEU A 100 -3.83 5.08 17.49
C LEU A 100 -5.36 5.18 17.66
N GLU A 101 -6.09 4.59 16.72
CA GLU A 101 -7.52 4.31 16.88
C GLU A 101 -7.76 3.33 18.06
N ASP A 102 -9.00 3.23 18.52
CA ASP A 102 -9.35 2.30 19.60
C ASP A 102 -9.27 0.81 19.19
N GLY A 103 -9.44 -0.08 20.18
CA GLY A 103 -9.38 -1.53 19.95
C GLY A 103 -10.43 -2.07 18.96
N GLU A 104 -11.64 -1.51 18.92
CA GLU A 104 -12.66 -1.98 17.98
C GLU A 104 -12.27 -1.63 16.54
N ARG A 105 -11.80 -0.40 16.31
CA ARG A 105 -11.26 0.03 15.02
C ARG A 105 -10.03 -0.75 14.61
N LEU A 106 -9.11 -1.04 15.54
CA LEU A 106 -7.96 -1.89 15.27
C LEU A 106 -8.39 -3.28 14.79
N TYR A 107 -9.37 -3.91 15.45
CA TYR A 107 -9.90 -5.20 15.01
C TYR A 107 -10.53 -5.13 13.61
N GLU A 108 -11.34 -4.09 13.34
CA GLU A 108 -11.95 -3.87 12.03
C GLU A 108 -10.90 -3.71 10.92
N ASP A 109 -9.85 -2.93 11.17
CA ASP A 109 -8.74 -2.70 10.23
C ASP A 109 -7.98 -4.00 9.92
N LEU A 110 -7.67 -4.80 10.95
CA LEU A 110 -7.01 -6.10 10.78
C LEU A 110 -7.89 -7.11 10.04
N LEU A 111 -9.18 -7.18 10.39
CA LEU A 111 -10.14 -8.06 9.72
C LEU A 111 -10.32 -7.67 8.26
N LEU A 112 -10.45 -6.38 7.96
CA LEU A 112 -10.57 -5.87 6.60
C LEU A 112 -9.35 -6.29 5.75
N ALA A 113 -8.14 -6.11 6.27
CA ALA A 113 -6.93 -6.52 5.59
C ALA A 113 -6.87 -8.04 5.36
N TYR A 114 -7.25 -8.83 6.38
CA TYR A 114 -7.30 -10.29 6.30
C TYR A 114 -8.30 -10.80 5.26
N GLU A 115 -9.52 -10.25 5.25
CA GLU A 115 -10.55 -10.58 4.27
C GLU A 115 -10.11 -10.25 2.85
N ASN A 116 -9.25 -9.24 2.67
CA ASN A 116 -8.69 -8.86 1.37
C ASN A 116 -7.38 -9.59 1.00
N GLY A 117 -6.90 -10.51 1.85
CA GLY A 117 -5.79 -11.41 1.55
C GLY A 117 -4.41 -10.98 2.06
N ALA A 118 -4.35 -10.01 2.98
CA ALA A 118 -3.11 -9.69 3.68
C ALA A 118 -2.55 -10.93 4.41
N LYS A 119 -1.23 -11.14 4.33
CA LYS A 119 -0.52 -12.25 4.98
C LYS A 119 0.18 -11.84 6.27
N TYR A 120 0.46 -10.55 6.43
CA TYR A 120 1.23 -10.01 7.53
C TYR A 120 0.48 -8.84 8.17
N PHE A 121 0.54 -8.77 9.50
CA PHE A 121 -0.17 -7.79 10.31
C PHE A 121 0.78 -7.26 11.37
N ILE A 122 1.06 -5.96 11.33
CA ILE A 122 1.92 -5.28 12.30
C ILE A 122 1.12 -4.17 12.97
N VAL A 123 1.31 -3.99 14.27
CA VAL A 123 0.79 -2.83 14.99
C VAL A 123 1.97 -2.04 15.53
N PHE A 124 2.10 -0.81 15.05
CA PHE A 124 3.14 0.11 15.49
C PHE A 124 2.77 0.68 16.88
N ASN A 125 3.71 0.64 17.81
CA ASN A 125 3.42 0.94 19.22
C ASN A 125 4.19 2.12 19.82
N TYR A 126 4.92 2.90 19.04
CA TYR A 126 5.62 4.11 19.52
C TYR A 126 4.64 5.32 19.60
N PRO A 127 4.84 6.37 20.44
CA PRO A 127 5.86 6.53 21.47
C PRO A 127 5.76 5.57 22.66
N GLU A 128 6.89 5.39 23.35
CA GLU A 128 7.00 4.60 24.58
C GLU A 128 6.34 5.34 25.77
N ILE A 129 5.01 5.29 25.86
CA ILE A 129 4.25 5.93 26.96
C ILE A 129 4.08 4.97 28.16
N ASN A 130 3.94 3.67 27.90
CA ASN A 130 3.92 2.60 28.89
C ASN A 130 4.83 1.42 28.45
N ASP A 131 4.81 0.30 29.18
CA ASP A 131 5.63 -0.89 28.89
C ASP A 131 5.39 -1.49 27.48
N TYR A 132 4.29 -1.14 26.84
CA TYR A 132 3.89 -1.52 25.49
C TYR A 132 3.68 -0.31 24.56
N GLY A 133 4.20 0.85 24.95
CA GLY A 133 4.12 2.11 24.22
C GLY A 133 2.74 2.74 24.22
N ILE A 134 2.11 2.94 23.05
CA ILE A 134 0.76 3.51 22.92
C ILE A 134 -0.36 2.47 23.04
N LEU A 135 -0.03 1.19 23.20
CA LEU A 135 -1.03 0.13 23.30
C LEU A 135 -1.75 0.16 24.65
N THR A 136 -3.02 -0.25 24.62
CA THR A 136 -3.92 -0.29 25.78
C THR A 136 -4.52 -1.69 25.87
N ASP A 137 -5.15 -2.03 27.01
CA ASP A 137 -5.85 -3.31 27.18
C ASP A 137 -6.88 -3.57 26.07
N ASN A 138 -7.57 -2.53 25.59
CA ASN A 138 -8.51 -2.65 24.48
C ASN A 138 -7.83 -3.07 23.17
N HIS A 139 -6.61 -2.60 22.90
CA HIS A 139 -5.82 -3.03 21.74
C HIS A 139 -5.41 -4.51 21.89
N PHE A 140 -5.05 -4.96 23.09
CA PHE A 140 -4.71 -6.37 23.31
C PHE A 140 -5.92 -7.30 23.16
N LEU A 141 -7.09 -6.90 23.64
CA LEU A 141 -8.34 -7.65 23.43
C LEU A 141 -8.71 -7.74 21.95
N ALA A 142 -8.48 -6.66 21.18
CA ALA A 142 -8.68 -6.66 19.73
C ALA A 142 -7.76 -7.64 19.01
N LEU A 143 -6.47 -7.66 19.38
CA LEU A 143 -5.48 -8.60 18.84
C LEU A 143 -5.83 -10.05 19.20
N GLU A 144 -6.25 -10.32 20.42
CA GLU A 144 -6.72 -11.65 20.83
C GLU A 144 -7.95 -12.08 20.01
N ARG A 145 -8.94 -11.20 19.85
CA ARG A 145 -10.14 -11.46 19.05
C ARG A 145 -9.81 -11.74 17.58
N PHE A 146 -8.90 -10.96 17.00
CA PHE A 146 -8.41 -11.17 15.64
C PHE A 146 -7.68 -12.52 15.52
N TRP A 147 -6.80 -12.83 16.47
CA TRP A 147 -6.09 -14.12 16.51
C TRP A 147 -7.06 -15.31 16.60
N GLN A 148 -8.07 -15.23 17.47
CA GLN A 148 -9.10 -16.28 17.58
C GLN A 148 -9.89 -16.45 16.28
N LYS A 149 -10.26 -15.34 15.63
CA LYS A 149 -10.95 -15.35 14.33
C LYS A 149 -10.15 -16.11 13.29
N ILE A 150 -8.88 -15.77 13.07
CA ILE A 150 -8.04 -16.42 12.06
C ILE A 150 -7.70 -17.87 12.39
N GLN A 151 -7.66 -18.25 13.68
CA GLN A 151 -7.43 -19.64 14.11
C GLN A 151 -8.68 -20.51 13.97
N SER A 152 -9.88 -19.93 14.05
CA SER A 152 -11.15 -20.66 13.95
C SER A 152 -11.56 -21.00 12.52
N GLU A 153 -10.95 -20.36 11.52
CA GLU A 153 -11.22 -20.59 10.12
C GLU A 153 -10.24 -21.63 9.55
N ASP A 154 -10.70 -22.88 9.46
CA ASP A 154 -9.92 -23.97 8.86
C ASP A 154 -9.49 -23.67 7.41
N PHE A 155 -10.25 -22.81 6.70
CA PHE A 155 -9.95 -22.36 5.35
C PHE A 155 -10.55 -20.99 5.08
N HIS A 156 -9.70 -19.99 4.84
CA HIS A 156 -10.11 -18.65 4.42
C HIS A 156 -9.89 -18.45 2.92
N VAL A 157 -10.93 -17.98 2.23
CA VAL A 157 -10.85 -17.56 0.83
C VAL A 157 -10.83 -16.03 0.81
N PRO A 158 -9.69 -15.40 0.44
CA PRO A 158 -9.64 -13.95 0.40
C PRO A 158 -10.50 -13.40 -0.73
N ILE A 159 -10.93 -12.15 -0.58
CA ILE A 159 -11.57 -11.37 -1.63
C ILE A 159 -10.57 -11.18 -2.77
N ILE A 160 -10.94 -11.65 -3.95
CA ILE A 160 -10.14 -11.55 -5.16
C ILE A 160 -10.75 -10.43 -6.02
N ALA A 161 -9.97 -9.40 -6.34
CA ALA A 161 -10.39 -8.38 -7.28
C ALA A 161 -10.65 -8.96 -8.67
N ASP A 162 -11.72 -8.53 -9.32
CA ASP A 162 -12.02 -8.84 -10.72
C ASP A 162 -11.83 -7.63 -11.64
N SER A 163 -11.68 -6.45 -11.06
CA SER A 163 -11.58 -5.18 -11.76
C SER A 163 -10.27 -4.48 -11.40
N VAL A 164 -9.71 -3.71 -12.34
CA VAL A 164 -8.48 -2.96 -12.11
C VAL A 164 -8.52 -1.55 -12.70
N LEU A 165 -8.05 -0.57 -11.93
CA LEU A 165 -7.70 0.77 -12.44
C LEU A 165 -6.21 0.83 -12.76
N VAL A 166 -5.87 1.18 -13.99
CA VAL A 166 -4.50 1.31 -14.50
C VAL A 166 -4.11 2.80 -14.51
N LEU A 167 -3.16 3.15 -13.66
CA LEU A 167 -2.52 4.46 -13.56
C LEU A 167 -1.45 4.64 -14.66
N PRO A 168 -1.12 5.89 -15.05
CA PRO A 168 -0.08 6.11 -16.05
C PRO A 168 1.26 5.57 -15.56
N LYS A 169 2.03 4.97 -16.48
CA LYS A 169 3.38 4.47 -16.21
C LYS A 169 4.22 5.54 -15.50
N ASN A 170 4.95 5.12 -14.47
CA ASN A 170 5.91 5.93 -13.72
C ASN A 170 5.32 7.16 -12.97
N TYR A 171 4.01 7.35 -12.94
CA TYR A 171 3.37 8.53 -12.35
C TYR A 171 3.21 8.39 -10.82
N GLY A 172 4.30 8.45 -10.05
CA GLY A 172 4.33 8.17 -8.60
C GLY A 172 3.44 9.07 -7.76
N TYR A 173 2.15 8.77 -7.74
CA TYR A 173 1.10 9.57 -7.13
C TYR A 173 0.44 8.73 -6.04
N GLY A 174 0.61 9.16 -4.79
CA GLY A 174 0.15 8.40 -3.62
C GLY A 174 -1.36 8.41 -3.42
N MET A 175 -2.09 9.25 -4.17
CA MET A 175 -3.55 9.36 -4.08
C MET A 175 -4.03 9.64 -2.65
N ARG A 176 -3.24 10.32 -1.82
CA ARG A 176 -3.60 10.63 -0.42
C ARG A 176 -4.73 11.67 -0.33
N ARG A 177 -4.80 12.52 -1.35
CA ARG A 177 -5.79 13.57 -1.59
C ARG A 177 -5.73 13.96 -3.07
N GLU A 178 -6.71 14.70 -3.56
CA GLU A 178 -6.79 15.12 -4.97
C GLU A 178 -5.56 15.92 -5.46
N ASN A 179 -4.95 16.71 -4.57
CA ASN A 179 -3.78 17.54 -4.85
C ASN A 179 -2.51 16.97 -4.21
N ASP A 180 -2.41 15.64 -4.13
CA ASP A 180 -1.21 15.00 -3.62
C ASP A 180 -0.02 15.23 -4.57
N THR A 181 1.19 15.30 -4.01
CA THR A 181 2.40 15.57 -4.79
C THR A 181 2.79 14.35 -5.62
N ILE A 182 3.27 14.57 -6.83
CA ILE A 182 3.85 13.54 -7.69
C ILE A 182 5.31 13.33 -7.25
N TRP A 183 5.65 12.10 -6.88
CA TRP A 183 6.96 11.67 -6.35
C TRP A 183 7.44 12.45 -5.11
N GLY A 184 6.56 13.20 -4.44
CA GLY A 184 6.95 14.13 -3.37
C GLY A 184 7.72 15.38 -3.87
N LEU A 185 7.86 15.55 -5.18
CA LEU A 185 8.67 16.60 -5.80
C LEU A 185 7.86 17.64 -6.56
N TRP A 186 6.84 17.19 -7.28
CA TRP A 186 6.04 18.06 -8.15
C TRP A 186 4.63 18.22 -7.61
N GLU A 187 4.09 19.41 -7.81
CA GLU A 187 2.67 19.68 -7.57
C GLU A 187 1.79 18.78 -8.45
N ALA A 188 0.57 18.54 -7.97
CA ALA A 188 -0.45 17.84 -8.74
C ALA A 188 -0.72 18.54 -10.08
N ASP A 189 -0.86 17.74 -11.14
CA ASP A 189 -1.19 18.21 -12.48
C ASP A 189 -2.61 17.78 -12.90
N GLU A 190 -2.99 18.05 -14.15
CA GLU A 190 -4.31 17.68 -14.67
C GLU A 190 -4.59 16.16 -14.58
N LYS A 191 -3.56 15.31 -14.65
CA LYS A 191 -3.72 13.86 -14.50
C LYS A 191 -4.05 13.49 -13.06
N SER A 192 -3.51 14.19 -12.06
CA SER A 192 -3.82 13.93 -10.64
C SER A 192 -5.31 14.05 -10.37
N VAL A 193 -5.94 15.11 -10.89
CA VAL A 193 -7.38 15.38 -10.77
C VAL A 193 -8.19 14.31 -11.49
N GLN A 194 -7.79 13.95 -12.72
CA GLN A 194 -8.48 12.92 -13.49
C GLN A 194 -8.42 11.54 -12.81
N ILE A 195 -7.22 11.12 -12.39
CA ILE A 195 -6.99 9.88 -11.62
C ILE A 195 -7.82 9.88 -10.34
N TRP A 196 -7.80 10.98 -9.59
CA TRP A 196 -8.57 11.10 -8.36
C TRP A 196 -10.06 10.86 -8.59
N ASN A 197 -10.66 11.57 -9.56
CA ASN A 197 -12.08 11.45 -9.87
C ASN A 197 -12.47 10.04 -10.34
N VAL A 198 -11.70 9.47 -11.26
CA VAL A 198 -11.92 8.09 -11.73
C VAL A 198 -11.82 7.10 -10.57
N SER A 199 -10.81 7.25 -9.71
CA SER A 199 -10.62 6.36 -8.56
C SER A 199 -11.79 6.43 -7.58
N ARG A 200 -12.35 7.62 -7.30
CA ARG A 200 -13.50 7.77 -6.40
C ARG A 200 -14.71 7.03 -6.95
N VAL A 201 -15.00 7.19 -8.24
CA VAL A 201 -16.11 6.51 -8.90
C VAL A 201 -15.92 5.00 -8.85
N LEU A 202 -14.75 4.49 -9.23
CA LEU A 202 -14.48 3.06 -9.26
C LEU A 202 -14.46 2.44 -7.86
N LEU A 203 -13.80 3.06 -6.88
CA LEU A 203 -13.81 2.56 -5.50
C LEU A 203 -15.22 2.56 -4.91
N SER A 204 -16.06 3.54 -5.22
CA SER A 204 -17.45 3.55 -4.74
C SER A 204 -18.32 2.40 -5.28
N ARG A 205 -17.92 1.81 -6.41
CA ARG A 205 -18.72 0.79 -7.13
C ARG A 205 -18.18 -0.61 -6.98
N TYR A 206 -16.86 -0.72 -7.08
CA TYR A 206 -16.17 -1.98 -7.25
C TYR A 206 -15.42 -2.41 -6.01
N ALA A 207 -15.18 -1.53 -5.02
CA ALA A 207 -14.56 -1.98 -3.77
C ALA A 207 -15.45 -3.01 -3.06
N PRO A 208 -14.89 -4.08 -2.45
CA PRO A 208 -13.46 -4.40 -2.31
C PRO A 208 -12.82 -5.16 -3.50
N TYR A 209 -13.53 -5.36 -4.60
CA TYR A 209 -13.12 -6.12 -5.79
C TYR A 209 -12.33 -5.32 -6.84
N LEU A 210 -11.87 -4.12 -6.50
CA LEU A 210 -11.03 -3.27 -7.34
C LEU A 210 -9.57 -3.32 -6.89
N ASP A 211 -8.66 -3.53 -7.83
CA ASP A 211 -7.22 -3.26 -7.65
C ASP A 211 -6.82 -1.96 -8.37
N ILE A 212 -5.74 -1.33 -7.92
CA ILE A 212 -5.15 -0.17 -8.57
C ILE A 212 -3.68 -0.49 -8.86
N VAL A 213 -3.26 -0.34 -10.11
CA VAL A 213 -1.93 -0.71 -10.59
C VAL A 213 -1.36 0.38 -11.48
N TYR A 214 -0.06 0.28 -11.77
CA TYR A 214 0.59 1.15 -12.76
C TYR A 214 0.70 0.43 -14.11
N GLU A 215 0.58 1.19 -15.20
CA GLU A 215 0.88 0.70 -16.53
C GLU A 215 2.35 0.27 -16.62
N ASP A 216 2.57 -0.99 -16.98
CA ASP A 216 3.88 -1.59 -17.08
C ASP A 216 3.84 -2.82 -17.99
N ASP A 217 4.53 -2.74 -19.12
CA ASP A 217 4.55 -3.73 -20.19
C ASP A 217 5.23 -5.05 -19.79
N ARG A 218 5.92 -5.08 -18.64
CA ARG A 218 6.51 -6.30 -18.09
C ARG A 218 5.48 -7.25 -17.47
N PHE A 219 4.28 -6.75 -17.15
CA PHE A 219 3.27 -7.51 -16.45
C PHE A 219 1.96 -7.59 -17.23
N THR A 220 1.31 -8.75 -17.18
CA THR A 220 0.00 -8.95 -17.78
C THR A 220 -1.14 -8.69 -16.78
N LEU A 221 -2.26 -8.18 -17.30
CA LEU A 221 -3.50 -7.93 -16.55
C LEU A 221 -4.57 -9.00 -16.82
N ASP A 222 -4.22 -10.15 -17.43
CA ASP A 222 -5.15 -11.24 -17.75
C ASP A 222 -5.91 -11.82 -16.54
N LYS A 223 -5.45 -11.50 -15.32
CA LYS A 223 -6.10 -11.89 -14.06
C LYS A 223 -7.36 -11.06 -13.75
N TYR A 224 -7.63 -9.99 -14.50
CA TYR A 224 -8.78 -9.09 -14.31
C TYR A 224 -9.79 -9.23 -15.44
N PHE A 225 -11.07 -9.18 -15.09
CA PHE A 225 -12.20 -9.18 -16.01
C PHE A 225 -12.49 -7.78 -16.57
N GLU A 226 -12.48 -6.75 -15.71
CA GLU A 226 -12.68 -5.35 -16.13
C GLU A 226 -11.38 -4.55 -15.96
N ILE A 227 -10.97 -3.86 -17.03
CA ILE A 227 -9.76 -3.02 -17.03
C ILE A 227 -10.17 -1.59 -17.36
N PHE A 228 -9.96 -0.69 -16.40
CA PHE A 228 -10.20 0.74 -16.53
C PHE A 228 -8.88 1.48 -16.59
N TYR A 229 -8.72 2.36 -17.57
CA TYR A 229 -7.55 3.25 -17.61
C TYR A 229 -7.89 4.58 -16.96
N TRP A 230 -6.91 5.21 -16.32
CA TRP A 230 -7.05 6.52 -15.65
C TRP A 230 -7.65 7.61 -16.56
N ASN A 231 -7.47 7.50 -17.87
CA ASN A 231 -7.97 8.45 -18.86
C ASN A 231 -9.35 8.10 -19.44
N SER A 232 -10.03 7.08 -18.91
CA SER A 232 -11.34 6.64 -19.40
C SER A 232 -12.42 7.68 -19.10
N THR A 233 -13.14 8.12 -20.12
CA THR A 233 -14.20 9.15 -20.01
C THR A 233 -15.60 8.60 -19.81
N ASP A 234 -15.80 7.29 -20.02
CA ASP A 234 -17.11 6.62 -19.98
C ASP A 234 -17.36 5.83 -18.69
N ILE A 235 -16.61 6.14 -17.63
CA ILE A 235 -16.83 5.55 -16.29
C ILE A 235 -18.05 6.25 -15.67
N LYS A 236 -19.22 5.82 -16.11
CA LYS A 236 -20.51 6.24 -15.55
C LYS A 236 -20.74 5.61 -14.23
#